data_AF-A0A7C3XJG0-F1
#
_entry.id   AF-A0A7C3XJG0-F1
#
_cell.length_a   1.000
_cell.length_b   1.000
_cell.length_c   1.000
_cell.angle_alpha   90.00
_cell.angle_beta   90.00
_cell.angle_gamma   90.00
#
_symmetry.space_group_name_H-M   'P 1'
#
loop_
_entity.id
_entity.type
_entity.pdbx_description
1 polymer ?
#
loop_
_entity_poly.entity_id
_entity_poly.type
_entity_poly.pdbx_seq_one_letter_code
_entity_poly.pdbx_strand_id
1 'polypeptide(L)' 'IMNTKISFSTTKTVKNVWMASPDYNDGTPQELSFKQTGGNVVFTLPSLQYWDMVVVEYN' A
#
# COMPACT_ATOMS: atom_id res chain seq x y z
N ILE A 1 -6.44 -13.20 3.30
CA ILE A 1 -5.18 -13.05 4.08
C ILE A 1 -5.27 -11.76 4.89
N MET A 2 -4.70 -11.68 6.10
CA MET A 2 -4.72 -10.47 6.94
C MET A 2 -3.31 -10.05 7.32
N ASN A 3 -3.10 -8.75 7.53
CA ASN A 3 -1.86 -8.13 8.02
C ASN A 3 -0.60 -8.58 7.27
N THR A 4 -0.65 -8.54 5.94
CA THR A 4 0.45 -9.02 5.09
C THR A 4 1.45 -7.91 4.85
N LYS A 5 2.73 -8.20 5.11
CA LYS A 5 3.82 -7.26 4.82
C LYS A 5 4.15 -7.30 3.34
N ILE A 6 4.02 -6.16 2.67
CA ILE A 6 4.33 -6.00 1.24
C ILE A 6 5.57 -5.13 1.11
N SER A 7 6.45 -5.48 0.19
CA SER A 7 7.62 -4.66 -0.15
C SER A 7 7.82 -4.56 -1.65
N PHE A 8 8.36 -3.43 -2.07
CA PHE A 8 8.78 -3.19 -3.44
C PHE A 8 10.00 -2.27 -3.47
N SER A 9 10.64 -2.19 -4.63
CA SER A 9 11.81 -1.33 -4.84
C SER A 9 11.49 -0.19 -5.81
N THR A 10 11.98 1.01 -5.51
CA THR A 10 11.83 2.22 -6.34
C THR A 10 13.01 3.14 -6.11
N THR A 11 13.40 3.92 -7.11
CA THR A 11 14.45 4.96 -6.97
C THR A 11 13.88 6.32 -6.59
N LYS A 12 12.56 6.48 -6.61
CA LYS A 12 11.87 7.74 -6.30
C LYS A 12 11.46 7.79 -4.83
N THR A 13 11.41 9.00 -4.27
CA THR A 13 10.85 9.21 -2.93
C THR A 13 9.34 9.05 -2.99
N VAL A 14 8.81 8.10 -2.22
CA VAL A 14 7.38 7.90 -2.05
C VAL A 14 6.82 9.01 -1.18
N LYS A 15 5.73 9.61 -1.64
CA LYS A 15 4.97 10.63 -0.93
C LYS A 15 3.88 9.99 -0.08
N ASN A 16 3.03 9.17 -0.71
CA ASN A 16 1.90 8.49 -0.07
C ASN A 16 1.75 7.06 -0.60
N VAL A 17 1.15 6.19 0.21
CA VAL A 17 0.67 4.87 -0.21
C VAL A 17 -0.80 4.76 0.15
N TRP A 18 -1.61 4.34 -0.81
CA TRP A 18 -3.05 4.20 -0.66
C TRP A 18 -3.48 2.77 -0.99
N MET A 19 -4.56 2.32 -0.37
CA MET A 19 -5.22 1.06 -0.69
C MET A 19 -6.70 1.28 -0.93
N ALA A 20 -7.23 0.65 -1.97
CA ALA A 20 -8.67 0.55 -2.22
C ALA A 20 -9.02 -0.89 -2.56
N SER A 21 -10.18 -1.35 -2.11
CA SER A 21 -10.67 -2.69 -2.37
C SER A 21 -12.17 -2.66 -2.60
N PRO A 22 -12.70 -3.34 -3.64
CA PRO A 22 -14.14 -3.50 -3.80
C PRO A 22 -14.78 -4.26 -2.63
N ASP A 23 -13.98 -5.04 -1.90
CA ASP A 23 -14.42 -5.90 -0.80
C ASP A 23 -14.33 -5.19 0.57
N TYR A 24 -13.83 -3.95 0.62
CA TYR A 24 -13.57 -3.22 1.86
C TYR A 24 -13.93 -1.73 1.74
N ASN A 25 -14.72 -1.24 2.71
CA ASN A 25 -15.09 0.17 2.85
C ASN A 25 -15.66 0.81 1.57
N ASP A 26 -16.49 0.05 0.84
CA ASP A 26 -17.14 0.45 -0.42
C ASP A 26 -16.17 0.98 -1.49
N GLY A 27 -14.91 0.51 -1.48
CA GLY A 27 -13.88 0.98 -2.43
C GLY A 27 -13.23 2.31 -2.06
N THR A 28 -13.51 2.86 -0.88
CA THR A 28 -12.94 4.15 -0.44
C THR A 28 -11.43 4.02 -0.19
N PRO A 29 -10.58 4.85 -0.82
CA PRO A 29 -9.13 4.83 -0.60
C PRO A 29 -8.78 5.06 0.87
N GLN A 30 -7.92 4.20 1.40
CA GLN A 30 -7.35 4.28 2.74
C GLN A 30 -5.87 4.57 2.65
N GLU A 31 -5.40 5.55 3.41
CA GLU A 31 -3.97 5.84 3.52
C GLU A 31 -3.27 4.74 4.33
N LEU A 32 -2.13 4.25 3.83
CA LEU A 32 -1.32 3.27 4.50
C LEU A 32 0.00 3.89 4.98
N SER A 33 0.30 3.69 6.26
CA SER A 33 1.64 3.97 6.77
C SER A 33 2.67 3.06 6.11
N PHE A 34 3.76 3.65 5.63
CA PHE A 34 4.86 2.93 5.01
C PHE A 34 6.21 3.40 5.57
N LYS A 35 7.24 2.60 5.33
CA LYS A 35 8.64 2.99 5.57
C LYS A 35 9.41 2.86 4.27
N GLN A 36 10.20 3.88 3.94
CA GLN A 36 11.15 3.84 2.83
C GLN A 36 12.57 3.98 3.37
N THR A 37 13.43 3.01 3.06
CA THR A 37 14.86 3.06 3.37
C THR A 37 15.64 2.89 2.08
N GLY A 38 16.26 3.99 1.61
CA GLY A 38 16.86 4.03 0.28
C GLY A 38 15.82 3.71 -0.80
N GLY A 39 16.08 2.67 -1.59
CA GLY A 39 15.16 2.24 -2.64
C GLY A 39 14.10 1.24 -2.21
N ASN A 40 14.11 0.76 -0.96
CA ASN A 40 13.16 -0.26 -0.50
C ASN A 40 12.01 0.37 0.27
N VAL A 41 10.78 0.04 -0.12
CA VAL A 41 9.54 0.51 0.51
C VAL A 41 8.80 -0.68 1.09
N VAL A 42 8.31 -0.54 2.32
CA VAL A 42 7.58 -1.59 3.04
C VAL A 42 6.35 -1.01 3.74
N PHE A 43 5.23 -1.70 3.61
CA PHE A 43 3.98 -1.39 4.30
C PHE A 43 3.22 -2.67 4.64
N THR A 44 2.14 -2.54 5.41
CA THR A 44 1.26 -3.65 5.76
C THR A 44 -0.08 -3.47 5.07
N LEU A 45 -0.51 -4.49 4.34
CA LEU A 45 -1.86 -4.60 3.79
C LEU A 45 -2.78 -5.23 4.87
N PRO A 46 -3.83 -4.53 5.32
CA PRO A 46 -4.62 -4.95 6.48
C PRO A 46 -5.41 -6.23 6.21
N SER A 47 -6.00 -6.34 5.03
CA SER A 47 -6.73 -7.51 4.55
C SER A 47 -6.53 -7.62 3.04
N LEU A 48 -6.64 -8.85 2.53
CA LEU A 48 -6.77 -9.19 1.12
C LEU A 48 -7.78 -10.33 1.04
N GLN A 49 -8.99 -10.04 0.59
CA GLN A 49 -10.03 -11.06 0.40
C GLN A 49 -9.91 -11.68 -0.98
N TYR A 50 -10.21 -10.90 -2.03
CA TYR A 50 -10.06 -11.33 -3.41
C TYR A 50 -9.05 -10.46 -4.15
N TRP A 51 -9.22 -9.14 -4.10
CA TRP A 51 -8.35 -8.21 -4.80
C TRP A 51 -8.32 -6.84 -4.14
N ASP A 52 -7.12 -6.28 -4.01
CA ASP A 52 -6.91 -4.90 -3.58
C ASP A 52 -6.00 -4.18 -4.57
N MET A 53 -6.25 -2.89 -4.75
CA MET A 53 -5.41 -1.98 -5.50
C MET A 53 -4.59 -1.12 -4.54
N VAL A 54 -3.26 -1.17 -4.69
CA VAL A 54 -2.34 -0.26 -4.00
C VAL A 54 -1.87 0.81 -4.98
N VAL A 55 -1.99 2.08 -4.57
CA VAL A 55 -1.51 3.24 -5.34
C VAL A 55 -0.36 3.89 -4.60
N VAL A 56 0.74 4.12 -5.30
CA VAL A 56 1.94 4.77 -4.75
C VAL A 56 2.12 6.11 -5.45
N GLU A 57 2.08 7.19 -4.68
CA GLU A 57 2.35 8.54 -5.17
C GLU A 57 3.81 8.88 -4.90
N TYR A 58 4.46 9.51 -5.87
CA TYR A 58 5.86 9.95 -5.77
C TYR A 58 5.91 11.48 -5.74
N ASN A 59 7.00 12.02 -5.17
CA ASN A 59 7.35 13.43 -5.34
C ASN A 59 7.83 13.74 -6.76
#